data_AF-A0A520FUB2-F1
#
_entry.id   AF-A0A520FUB2-F1
#
_cell.length_a   1.000
_cell.length_b   1.000
_cell.length_c   1.000
_cell.angle_alpha   90.00
_cell.angle_beta   90.00
_cell.angle_gamma   90.00
#
_symmetry.space_group_name_H-M   'P 1'
#
loop_
_entity.id
_entity.type
_entity.pdbx_description
1 polymer ?
#
loop_
_entity_poly.entity_id
_entity_poly.type
_entity_poly.pdbx_seq_one_letter_code
_entity_poly.pdbx_strand_id
1 'polypeptide(L)'
;MTVVCDACKTENRDNAMFCRGCAGKLPGFAATGPAALGASKPPAASARPGGASARATAAVEFPRIWLGLGLLFVVLAIAFTGWYAYVTRKVVPPPTQPV
;
A
#
# COMPACT_ATOMS: atom_id res chain seq x y z
N MET A 1 19.03 -15.50 7.08
CA MET A 1 19.76 -14.29 6.66
C MET A 1 18.76 -13.33 6.01
N THR A 2 19.08 -12.07 5.73
CA THR A 2 18.16 -11.13 5.05
C THR A 2 18.74 -10.66 3.72
N VAL A 3 17.86 -10.29 2.81
CA VAL A 3 18.21 -9.77 1.48
C VAL A 3 17.51 -8.43 1.28
N VAL A 4 18.26 -7.43 0.81
CA VAL A 4 17.75 -6.08 0.60
C VAL A 4 17.32 -5.93 -0.85
N CYS A 5 16.09 -5.47 -1.08
CA CYS A 5 15.60 -5.23 -2.43
C CYS A 5 16.37 -4.09 -3.12
N ASP A 6 16.85 -4.32 -4.34
CA ASP A 6 17.59 -3.30 -5.09
C ASP A 6 16.72 -2.12 -5.54
N ALA A 7 15.42 -2.36 -5.75
CA ALA A 7 14.48 -1.34 -6.23
C ALA A 7 13.97 -0.42 -5.12
N CYS A 8 13.52 -0.96 -4.00
CA CYS A 8 12.87 -0.17 -2.93
C CYS A 8 13.60 -0.22 -1.58
N LYS A 9 14.77 -0.88 -1.51
CA LYS A 9 15.62 -0.99 -0.30
C LYS A 9 14.93 -1.58 0.93
N THR A 10 13.81 -2.26 0.74
CA THR A 10 13.13 -3.00 1.80
C THR A 10 13.89 -4.28 2.13
N GLU A 11 14.13 -4.52 3.42
CA GLU A 11 14.68 -5.78 3.92
C GLU A 11 13.64 -6.89 3.83
N ASN A 12 14.06 -8.03 3.29
CA ASN A 12 13.23 -9.21 3.08
C ASN A 12 13.91 -10.46 3.65
N ARG A 13 13.11 -11.50 3.84
CA ARG A 13 13.62 -12.83 4.22
C ARG A 13 14.44 -13.42 3.06
N ASP A 14 15.51 -14.12 3.37
CA ASP A 14 16.39 -14.77 2.40
C ASP A 14 15.69 -15.77 1.46
N ASN A 15 14.61 -16.41 1.92
CA ASN A 15 13.82 -17.33 1.09
C ASN A 15 12.67 -16.67 0.32
N ALA A 16 12.53 -15.35 0.36
CA ALA A 16 11.41 -14.67 -0.27
C ALA A 16 11.65 -14.45 -1.77
N MET A 17 10.70 -14.90 -2.59
CA MET A 17 10.76 -14.76 -4.06
C MET A 17 10.42 -13.35 -4.55
N PHE A 18 9.57 -12.64 -3.80
CA PHE A 18 9.07 -11.30 -4.12
C PHE A 18 9.24 -10.35 -2.94
N CYS A 19 9.44 -9.07 -3.24
CA CYS A 19 9.68 -8.05 -2.24
C CYS A 19 8.37 -7.70 -1.54
N ARG A 20 8.34 -7.76 -0.21
CA ARG A 20 7.17 -7.30 0.57
C ARG A 20 6.85 -5.81 0.41
N GLY A 21 7.80 -5.00 -0.05
CA GLY A 21 7.63 -3.56 -0.24
C GLY A 21 7.06 -3.19 -1.61
N CYS A 22 7.64 -3.73 -2.69
CA CYS A 22 7.29 -3.33 -4.06
C CYS A 22 6.78 -4.46 -4.95
N ALA A 23 6.61 -5.68 -4.41
CA ALA A 23 6.30 -6.90 -5.17
C ALA A 23 7.31 -7.26 -6.29
N GLY A 24 8.43 -6.53 -6.40
CA GLY A 24 9.49 -6.83 -7.34
C GLY A 24 10.17 -8.18 -7.06
N LYS A 25 10.67 -8.83 -8.11
CA LYS A 25 11.41 -10.08 -8.03
C LYS A 25 12.74 -9.89 -7.29
N LEU A 26 13.04 -10.76 -6.32
CA LEU A 26 14.32 -10.71 -5.60
C LEU A 26 15.44 -11.48 -6.33
N PRO A 27 16.71 -11.06 -6.09
CA PRO A 27 17.86 -11.80 -6.60
C PRO A 27 17.87 -13.22 -6.02
N GLY A 28 17.96 -14.23 -6.89
CA GLY A 28 17.92 -15.65 -6.51
C GLY A 28 16.64 -16.40 -6.91
N PHE A 29 15.56 -15.70 -7.30
CA PHE A 29 14.39 -16.39 -7.88
C PHE A 29 14.68 -16.83 -9.33
N ALA A 30 15.00 -18.10 -9.53
CA ALA A 30 14.86 -18.74 -10.84
C ALA A 30 13.45 -19.35 -10.90
N ALA A 31 12.62 -18.89 -11.83
CA ALA A 31 11.34 -19.55 -12.06
C ALA A 31 11.62 -20.93 -12.65
N THR A 32 11.53 -21.99 -11.85
CA THR A 32 11.67 -23.37 -12.30
C THR A 32 10.28 -23.94 -12.54
N GLY A 33 9.71 -23.67 -13.72
CA GLY A 33 8.39 -24.16 -14.10
C GLY A 33 8.13 -23.93 -15.57
N PRO A 34 7.09 -24.54 -16.16
CA PRO A 34 6.80 -24.44 -17.59
C PRO A 34 6.59 -22.98 -18.07
N ALA A 35 6.28 -22.05 -17.18
CA ALA A 35 6.21 -20.61 -17.45
C ALA A 35 7.58 -19.96 -17.78
N ALA A 36 8.71 -20.60 -17.44
CA ALA A 36 10.05 -20.10 -17.74
C ALA A 36 10.50 -20.40 -19.18
N LEU A 37 9.88 -21.41 -19.82
CA LEU A 37 10.19 -21.79 -21.22
C LEU A 37 9.75 -20.72 -22.23
N GLY A 38 8.85 -19.80 -21.85
CA GLY A 38 8.44 -18.66 -22.67
C GLY A 38 9.31 -17.40 -22.48
N ALA A 39 10.27 -17.41 -21.56
CA ALA A 39 11.11 -16.25 -21.24
C ALA A 39 12.52 -16.34 -21.86
N SER A 40 12.69 -17.11 -22.93
CA SER A 40 13.91 -17.20 -23.72
C SER A 40 14.12 -15.95 -24.60
N LYS A 41 14.42 -14.82 -23.95
CA LYS A 41 15.24 -13.77 -24.55
C LYS A 41 16.46 -13.59 -23.66
N PRO A 42 17.69 -13.87 -24.14
CA PRO A 42 18.88 -13.77 -23.30
C PRO A 42 19.10 -12.32 -22.87
N PRO A 43 19.56 -12.05 -21.63
CA PRO A 43 20.08 -10.75 -21.29
C PRO A 43 21.43 -10.62 -22.00
N ALA A 44 21.48 -9.78 -23.04
CA ALA A 44 22.74 -9.24 -23.51
C ALA A 44 23.36 -8.48 -22.33
N ALA A 45 24.55 -8.92 -21.92
CA ALA A 45 25.43 -8.14 -21.08
C ALA A 45 25.59 -6.75 -21.71
N SER A 46 25.15 -5.72 -21.01
CA SER A 46 25.50 -4.35 -21.34
C SER A 46 25.83 -3.61 -20.06
N ALA A 47 27.04 -3.08 -20.05
CA ALA A 47 27.67 -2.34 -18.98
C ALA A 47 26.84 -1.13 -18.54
N ARG A 48 26.99 -0.74 -17.27
CA ARG A 48 26.62 0.60 -16.79
C ARG A 48 27.28 1.68 -17.68
N PRO A 49 26.59 2.80 -17.96
CA PRO A 49 26.78 3.98 -17.10
C PRO A 49 25.55 4.90 -16.97
N GLY A 50 25.60 5.80 -15.99
CA GLY A 50 25.10 7.18 -16.15
C GLY A 50 23.60 7.38 -15.97
N GLY A 51 23.24 8.27 -15.04
CA GLY A 51 21.86 8.57 -14.69
C GLY A 51 21.14 9.43 -15.71
N ALA A 52 19.80 9.37 -15.66
CA ALA A 52 18.93 10.54 -15.79
C ALA A 52 17.49 10.10 -15.44
N SER A 53 16.97 10.69 -14.36
CA SER A 53 15.58 11.01 -14.08
C SER A 53 14.49 10.22 -14.83
N ALA A 54 13.86 9.27 -14.14
CA ALA A 54 12.47 8.92 -14.39
C ALA A 54 11.77 8.70 -13.05
N ARG A 55 11.21 9.82 -12.56
CA ARG A 55 10.15 9.92 -11.55
C ARG A 55 10.39 9.25 -10.21
N ALA A 56 10.65 10.11 -9.24
CA ALA A 56 10.18 9.98 -7.88
C ALA A 56 8.66 9.68 -7.85
N THR A 57 8.25 8.42 -8.00
CA THR A 57 6.85 8.00 -7.84
C THR A 57 6.75 6.58 -7.31
N ALA A 58 7.47 6.22 -6.24
CA ALA A 58 7.30 4.87 -5.65
C ALA A 58 7.41 4.82 -4.12
N ALA A 59 7.52 5.96 -3.43
CA ALA A 59 7.45 6.00 -1.97
C ALA A 59 6.01 6.19 -1.44
N VAL A 60 5.00 6.29 -2.32
CA VAL A 60 3.66 6.80 -1.96
C VAL A 60 2.52 5.78 -2.10
N GLU A 61 2.77 4.57 -2.61
CA GLU A 61 1.68 3.59 -2.81
C GLU A 61 1.28 2.84 -1.52
N PHE A 62 2.18 2.66 -0.56
CA PHE A 62 1.82 2.15 0.78
C PHE A 62 0.95 3.15 1.60
N PRO A 63 1.23 4.47 1.58
CA PRO A 63 0.38 5.48 2.22
C PRO A 63 -1.03 5.59 1.67
N ARG A 64 -1.25 5.42 0.36
CA ARG A 64 -2.53 5.78 -0.27
C ARG A 64 -3.69 4.88 0.17
N ILE A 65 -3.44 3.59 0.39
CA ILE A 65 -4.47 2.65 0.88
C ILE A 65 -4.85 2.98 2.33
N TRP A 66 -3.88 3.28 3.18
CA TRP A 66 -4.12 3.68 4.58
C TRP A 66 -4.79 5.04 4.69
N LEU A 67 -4.40 6.00 3.86
CA LEU A 67 -5.08 7.29 3.75
C LEU A 67 -6.52 7.14 3.26
N GLY A 68 -6.76 6.29 2.25
CA GLY A 68 -8.10 5.98 1.76
C GLY A 68 -8.96 5.30 2.81
N LEU A 69 -8.42 4.30 3.52
CA LEU A 69 -9.10 3.59 4.60
C LEU A 69 -9.40 4.52 5.79
N GLY A 70 -8.46 5.38 6.16
CA GLY A 70 -8.63 6.40 7.18
C GLY A 70 -9.70 7.41 6.80
N LEU A 71 -9.67 7.94 5.58
CA LEU A 71 -10.68 8.86 5.06
C LEU A 71 -12.08 8.22 5.05
N LEU A 72 -12.18 6.96 4.62
CA LEU A 72 -13.43 6.19 4.65
C LEU A 72 -13.97 6.09 6.09
N PHE A 73 -13.13 5.75 7.06
CA PHE A 73 -13.51 5.70 8.48
C PHE A 73 -14.01 7.05 9.00
N VAL A 74 -13.35 8.14 8.63
CA VAL A 74 -13.76 9.50 9.02
C VAL A 74 -15.12 9.87 8.42
N VAL A 75 -15.36 9.56 7.13
CA VAL A 75 -16.67 9.80 6.49
C VAL A 75 -17.77 9.00 7.17
N LEU A 76 -17.53 7.72 7.47
CA LEU A 76 -18.48 6.87 8.19
C LEU A 76 -18.77 7.39 9.60
N ALA A 77 -17.74 7.85 10.33
CA ALA A 77 -17.91 8.43 11.66
C ALA A 77 -18.75 9.71 11.61
N ILE A 78 -18.47 10.63 10.67
CA ILE A 78 -19.25 11.88 10.52
C ILE A 78 -20.71 11.58 10.17
N ALA A 79 -20.96 10.65 9.23
CA ALA A 79 -22.31 10.25 8.86
C ALA A 79 -23.07 9.64 10.06
N PHE A 80 -22.40 8.75 10.81
CA PHE A 80 -22.98 8.13 12.00
C PHE A 80 -23.29 9.15 13.09
N THR A 81 -22.35 10.04 13.43
CA THR A 81 -22.56 11.09 14.43
C THR A 81 -23.67 12.06 14.02
N GLY A 82 -23.72 12.43 12.73
CA GLY A 82 -24.78 13.28 12.19
C GLY A 82 -26.17 12.63 12.28
N TRP A 83 -26.26 11.36 11.88
CA TRP A 83 -27.48 10.56 12.01
C TRP A 83 -27.92 10.41 13.47
N TYR A 84 -26.99 10.05 14.35
CA TYR A 84 -27.26 9.88 15.78
C TYR A 84 -27.77 11.17 16.42
N ALA A 85 -27.12 12.30 16.13
CA ALA A 85 -27.58 13.61 16.58
C ALA A 85 -28.95 13.97 16.00
N TYR A 86 -29.23 13.65 14.74
CA TYR A 86 -30.53 13.90 14.12
C TYR A 86 -31.66 13.13 14.81
N VAL A 87 -31.45 11.84 15.10
CA VAL A 87 -32.44 10.98 15.77
C VAL A 87 -32.65 11.42 17.23
N THR A 88 -31.57 11.74 17.95
CA THR A 88 -31.64 12.09 19.37
C THR A 88 -32.14 13.52 19.64
N ARG A 89 -32.01 14.45 18.69
CA ARG A 89 -32.60 15.81 18.79
C ARG A 89 -34.11 15.79 19.05
N LYS A 90 -34.82 14.76 18.60
CA LYS A 90 -36.27 14.62 18.81
C LYS A 90 -36.64 14.18 20.23
N VAL A 91 -35.66 13.82 21.05
CA VAL A 91 -35.88 13.23 22.39
C VAL A 91 -35.64 14.24 23.51
N VAL A 92 -35.08 15.43 23.23
CA VAL A 92 -34.91 16.48 24.26
C VAL A 92 -36.30 16.99 24.70
N PRO A 93 -36.75 16.71 25.94
CA PRO A 93 -38.00 17.24 26.45
C PRO A 93 -37.86 18.75 26.67
N PRO A 94 -38.93 19.55 26.48
CA PRO A 94 -38.88 20.97 26.82
C PRO A 94 -38.52 21.14 28.30
N PRO A 95 -37.71 22.16 28.65
CA PRO A 95 -37.35 22.43 30.03
C PRO A 95 -38.63 22.63 30.84
N THR A 96 -38.86 21.75 31.82
CA THR A 96 -39.93 21.88 32.80
C THR A 96 -39.70 23.17 33.58
N GLN A 97 -40.47 24.21 33.25
CA GLN A 97 -40.54 25.44 34.03
C GLN A 97 -41.07 25.09 35.43
N PRO A 98 -40.35 25.42 36.51
CA PRO A 98 -40.89 25.27 37.85
C PRO A 98 -42.05 26.26 38.05
N VAL A 99 -43.20 25.73 38.49
CA VAL A 99 -44.39 26.48 38.92
C VAL A 99 -44.22 26.92 40.37
#